data_AF-A0A419JT34-F1
#
_entry.id   AF-A0A419JT34-F1
#
_cell.length_a   1.000
_cell.length_b   1.000
_cell.length_c   1.000
_cell.angle_alpha   90.00
_cell.angle_beta   90.00
_cell.angle_gamma   90.00
#
_symmetry.space_group_name_H-M   'P 1'
#
loop_
_entity.id
_entity.type
_entity.pdbx_description
1 polymer ?
#
loop_
_entity_poly.entity_id
_entity_poly.type
_entity_poly.pdbx_seq_one_letter_code
_entity_poly.pdbx_strand_id
1 'polypeptide(L)'
;MNKENFDPVHLKITDMRICVVGSNFDYPIIRIDTNQGVYGLGEVRDAGRKESALKYKAKLLGKNPTNINGLFRMMEPYAGHGRQSGGISGIEMAL
;
A
#
# COMPACT_ATOMS: atom_id res chain seq x y z
N MET A 1 6.27 -26.26 -16.86
CA MET A 1 5.76 -25.30 -15.85
C MET A 1 4.89 -24.32 -16.61
N ASN A 2 3.57 -24.47 -16.54
CA ASN A 2 2.66 -23.51 -17.17
C ASN A 2 2.97 -22.15 -16.55
N LYS A 3 3.49 -21.20 -17.33
CA LYS A 3 3.55 -19.82 -16.90
C LYS A 3 2.11 -19.40 -16.68
N GLU A 4 1.69 -19.26 -15.43
CA GLU A 4 0.48 -18.49 -15.15
C GLU A 4 0.68 -17.13 -15.84
N ASN A 5 -0.22 -16.80 -16.77
CA ASN A 5 -0.11 -15.58 -17.56
C ASN A 5 -0.30 -14.39 -16.61
N PHE A 6 0.79 -13.75 -16.25
CA PHE A 6 0.76 -12.45 -15.57
C PHE A 6 0.25 -11.40 -16.57
N ASP A 7 -0.84 -10.75 -16.22
CA ASP A 7 -1.48 -9.71 -17.01
C ASP A 7 -1.58 -8.41 -16.19
N PRO A 8 -0.65 -7.46 -16.41
CA PRO A 8 -0.66 -6.18 -15.70
C PRO A 8 -1.97 -5.41 -15.83
N VAL A 9 -2.73 -5.58 -16.92
CA VAL A 9 -3.97 -4.82 -17.17
C VAL A 9 -5.09 -5.28 -16.24
N HIS A 10 -5.14 -6.57 -15.93
CA HIS A 10 -6.16 -7.18 -15.07
C HIS A 10 -5.70 -7.39 -13.62
N LEU A 11 -4.53 -6.86 -13.26
CA LEU A 11 -4.03 -6.90 -11.90
C LEU A 11 -4.95 -6.06 -10.99
N LYS A 12 -5.33 -6.62 -9.84
CA LYS A 12 -6.22 -5.97 -8.86
C LYS A 12 -5.70 -6.21 -7.46
N ILE A 13 -5.68 -5.15 -6.65
CA ILE A 13 -5.42 -5.24 -5.22
C ILE A 13 -6.56 -6.05 -4.58
N THR A 14 -6.23 -7.14 -3.90
CA THR A 14 -7.18 -8.02 -3.21
C THR A 14 -7.17 -7.82 -1.71
N ASP A 15 -6.03 -7.41 -1.15
CA ASP A 15 -5.93 -7.08 0.27
C ASP A 15 -4.83 -6.06 0.55
N MET A 16 -4.97 -5.39 1.69
CA MET A 16 -3.92 -4.57 2.30
C MET A 16 -3.86 -4.93 3.78
N ARG A 17 -2.70 -5.41 4.23
CA ARG A 17 -2.45 -5.86 5.60
C ARG A 17 -1.28 -5.09 6.19
N ILE A 18 -1.28 -4.97 7.51
CA ILE A 18 -0.19 -4.30 8.22
C ILE A 18 0.28 -5.18 9.36
N CYS A 19 1.61 -5.32 9.47
CA CYS A 19 2.29 -5.82 10.65
C CYS A 19 3.03 -4.65 11.29
N VAL A 20 3.07 -4.57 12.63
CA VAL A 20 3.89 -3.57 13.32
C VAL A 20 5.06 -4.29 13.96
N VAL A 21 6.27 -3.90 13.57
CA VAL A 21 7.51 -4.35 14.21
C VAL A 21 7.88 -3.33 15.28
N GLY A 22 7.80 -3.74 16.55
CA GLY A 22 8.22 -2.91 17.68
C GLY A 22 9.73 -3.04 17.92
N SER A 23 10.44 -1.91 17.93
CA SER A 23 11.87 -1.81 18.26
C SER A 23 12.12 -0.51 19.03
N ASN A 24 13.16 0.27 18.71
CA ASN A 24 13.35 1.64 19.21
C ASN A 24 12.16 2.57 18.86
N PHE A 25 11.45 2.27 17.77
CA PHE A 25 10.14 2.83 17.42
C PHE A 25 9.20 1.72 16.92
N ASP A 26 7.94 2.07 16.69
CA ASP A 26 6.99 1.23 15.96
C ASP A 26 7.19 1.43 14.46
N TYR A 27 7.40 0.33 13.72
CA TYR A 27 7.58 0.31 12.27
C TYR A 27 6.43 -0.46 11.61
N PRO A 28 5.36 0.23 11.15
CA PRO A 28 4.28 -0.42 10.44
C PRO A 28 4.70 -0.80 9.02
N ILE A 29 4.75 -2.10 8.74
CA ILE A 29 5.02 -2.69 7.44
C ILE A 29 3.68 -3.00 6.76
N ILE A 30 3.49 -2.42 5.59
CA ILE A 30 2.34 -2.61 4.71
C ILE A 30 2.67 -3.75 3.75
N ARG A 31 1.68 -4.62 3.52
CA ARG A 31 1.66 -5.59 2.44
C ARG A 31 0.41 -5.40 1.60
N ILE A 32 0.57 -5.28 0.28
CA ILE A 32 -0.52 -5.20 -0.69
C ILE A 32 -0.50 -6.47 -1.53
N ASP A 33 -1.54 -7.28 -1.42
CA ASP A 33 -1.69 -8.52 -2.18
C ASP A 33 -2.54 -8.29 -3.44
N THR A 34 -2.28 -9.06 -4.49
CA THR A 34 -3.01 -8.98 -5.77
C THR A 34 -3.69 -10.29 -6.15
N ASN A 35 -4.59 -10.22 -7.13
CA ASN A 35 -5.30 -11.39 -7.69
C ASN A 35 -4.43 -12.32 -8.56
N GLN A 36 -3.14 -12.01 -8.76
CA GLN A 36 -2.22 -12.80 -9.60
C GLN A 36 -0.99 -13.27 -8.81
N GLY A 37 -1.08 -13.33 -7.48
CA GLY A 37 -0.05 -13.90 -6.62
C GLY A 37 1.18 -13.01 -6.38
N VAL A 38 1.26 -11.83 -7.01
CA VAL A 38 2.28 -10.81 -6.73
C VAL A 38 1.83 -9.94 -5.57
N TYR A 39 2.77 -9.51 -4.74
CA TYR A 39 2.53 -8.57 -3.65
C TYR A 39 3.70 -7.58 -3.56
N GLY A 40 3.42 -6.39 -3.02
CA GLY A 40 4.45 -5.41 -2.70
C GLY A 40 4.48 -5.10 -1.20
N LEU A 41 5.60 -4.54 -0.76
CA LEU A 41 5.88 -4.18 0.62
C LEU A 41 6.29 -2.72 0.71
N GLY A 42 5.85 -2.06 1.78
CA GLY A 42 6.27 -0.72 2.10
C GLY A 42 6.19 -0.46 3.60
N GLU A 43 6.74 0.65 4.06
CA GLU A 43 6.82 1.00 5.47
C GLU A 43 6.27 2.41 5.68
N VAL A 44 5.53 2.59 6.77
CA VAL A 44 5.00 3.91 7.16
C VAL A 44 6.13 4.75 7.74
N ARG A 45 6.78 5.52 6.88
CA ARG A 45 7.96 6.35 7.17
C ARG A 45 7.90 7.06 8.52
N ASP A 46 9.06 7.16 9.17
CA ASP A 46 9.34 8.07 10.28
C ASP A 46 8.50 7.74 11.53
N ALA A 47 8.45 6.46 11.91
CA ALA A 47 7.65 5.98 13.04
C ALA A 47 6.19 6.45 12.98
N GLY A 48 5.63 6.50 11.77
CA GLY A 48 4.26 6.91 11.55
C GLY A 48 3.29 5.85 12.09
N ARG A 49 2.05 6.25 12.36
CA ARG A 49 1.05 5.31 12.87
C ARG A 49 0.43 4.49 11.75
N LYS A 50 0.14 3.20 12.02
CA LYS A 50 -0.53 2.29 11.06
C LYS A 50 -1.85 2.86 10.52
N GLU A 51 -2.57 3.66 11.32
CA GLU A 51 -3.85 4.26 10.92
C GLU A 51 -3.70 5.22 9.72
N SER A 52 -2.52 5.85 9.56
CA SER A 52 -2.23 6.73 8.43
C SER A 52 -2.27 6.01 7.08
N ALA A 53 -2.05 4.69 7.07
CA ALA A 53 -2.15 3.84 5.88
C ALA A 53 -3.49 3.09 5.83
N LEU A 54 -3.96 2.50 6.93
CA LEU A 54 -5.19 1.68 6.97
C LEU A 54 -6.43 2.43 6.49
N LYS A 55 -6.50 3.74 6.72
CA LYS A 55 -7.62 4.57 6.26
C LYS A 55 -7.86 4.53 4.74
N TYR A 56 -6.86 4.12 3.96
CA TYR A 56 -6.94 4.03 2.50
C TYR A 56 -7.35 2.65 1.97
N LYS A 57 -7.32 1.59 2.80
CA LYS A 57 -7.57 0.21 2.36
C LYS A 57 -8.83 0.08 1.50
N ALA A 58 -9.97 0.57 1.99
CA ALA A 58 -11.24 0.47 1.28
C ALA A 58 -11.24 1.17 -0.10
N LYS A 59 -10.42 2.21 -0.29
CA LYS A 59 -10.30 2.91 -1.58
C LYS A 59 -9.35 2.19 -2.57
N LEU A 60 -8.44 1.37 -2.07
CA LEU A 60 -7.44 0.63 -2.87
C LEU A 60 -7.96 -0.73 -3.35
N LEU A 61 -8.79 -1.42 -2.57
CA LEU A 61 -9.32 -2.74 -2.94
C LEU A 61 -10.00 -2.70 -4.32
N GLY A 62 -9.66 -3.68 -5.17
CA GLY A 62 -10.18 -3.82 -6.52
C GLY A 62 -9.56 -2.88 -7.57
N LYS A 63 -8.67 -1.95 -7.18
CA LYS A 63 -7.94 -1.09 -8.12
C LYS A 63 -6.74 -1.80 -8.71
N ASN A 64 -6.34 -1.38 -9.90
CA ASN A 64 -5.10 -1.85 -10.53
C ASN A 64 -3.90 -1.12 -9.89
N PRO A 65 -2.96 -1.83 -9.25
CA PRO A 65 -1.83 -1.21 -8.55
C PRO A 65 -0.86 -0.49 -9.49
N THR A 66 -0.85 -0.81 -10.79
CA THR A 66 0.05 -0.18 -11.77
C THR A 66 -0.35 1.26 -12.12
N ASN A 67 -1.55 1.70 -11.76
CA ASN A 67 -1.98 3.10 -11.93
C ASN A 67 -1.54 3.98 -10.76
N ILE A 68 -0.23 4.03 -10.51
CA ILE A 68 0.39 4.70 -9.35
C ILE A 68 -0.10 6.14 -9.21
N ASN A 69 0.03 6.96 -10.25
CA ASN A 69 -0.42 8.36 -10.24
C ASN A 69 -1.91 8.52 -9.92
N GLY A 70 -2.76 7.64 -10.43
CA GLY A 70 -4.20 7.68 -10.16
C GLY A 70 -4.53 7.31 -8.71
N LEU A 71 -3.80 6.35 -8.15
CA LEU A 71 -3.93 5.94 -6.74
C LEU A 71 -3.41 7.03 -5.80
N PHE A 72 -2.25 7.61 -6.10
CA PHE A 72 -1.71 8.76 -5.38
C PHE A 72 -2.71 9.93 -5.33
N ARG A 73 -3.21 10.38 -6.49
CA ARG A 73 -4.18 11.49 -6.58
C ARG A 73 -5.49 11.21 -5.84
N MET A 74 -5.86 9.95 -5.70
CA MET A 74 -7.03 9.56 -4.91
C MET A 74 -6.78 9.65 -3.39
N MET A 75 -5.53 9.47 -2.95
CA MET A 75 -5.13 9.56 -1.54
C MET A 75 -4.70 10.97 -1.11
N GLU A 76 -4.10 11.74 -2.03
CA GLU A 76 -3.48 13.05 -1.82
C GLU A 76 -4.40 14.07 -1.11
N PRO A 77 -5.71 14.20 -1.44
CA PRO A 77 -6.59 15.14 -0.74
C PRO A 77 -6.77 14.85 0.76
N TYR A 78 -6.45 13.62 1.19
CA TYR A 78 -6.52 13.19 2.59
C TYR A 78 -5.13 13.08 3.23
N ALA A 79 -4.09 13.52 2.53
CA ALA A 79 -2.74 13.61 3.04
C ALA A 79 -2.65 14.66 4.17
N GLY A 80 -1.66 14.52 5.03
CA GLY A 80 -1.36 15.49 6.08
C GLY A 80 0.11 15.88 6.07
N HIS A 81 0.49 16.88 6.85
CA HIS A 81 1.88 17.35 6.87
C HIS A 81 2.82 16.37 7.62
N GLY A 82 4.07 16.27 7.17
CA GLY A 82 5.12 15.48 7.82
C GLY A 82 4.75 14.01 8.01
N ARG A 83 4.81 13.51 9.25
CA ARG A 83 4.50 12.12 9.62
C ARG A 83 3.11 11.65 9.19
N GLN A 84 2.15 12.56 9.02
CA GLN A 84 0.79 12.21 8.60
C GLN A 84 0.70 11.70 7.16
N SER A 85 1.68 12.02 6.30
CA SER A 85 1.79 11.47 4.93
C SER A 85 2.60 10.19 4.83
N GLY A 86 3.19 9.70 5.94
CA GLY A 86 3.98 8.47 5.95
C GLY A 86 3.18 7.25 5.45
N GLY A 87 1.88 7.22 5.68
CA GLY A 87 0.99 6.16 5.19
C GLY A 87 0.90 6.11 3.66
N ILE A 88 0.82 7.26 2.99
CA ILE A 88 0.81 7.32 1.51
C ILE A 88 2.17 6.86 0.97
N SER A 89 3.28 7.33 1.56
CA SER A 89 4.62 6.92 1.15
C SER A 89 4.81 5.40 1.26
N GLY A 90 4.33 4.80 2.35
CA GLY A 90 4.41 3.34 2.53
C GLY A 90 3.53 2.58 1.54
N ILE A 91 2.36 3.12 1.18
CA ILE A 91 1.50 2.53 0.15
C ILE A 91 2.20 2.61 -1.21
N GLU A 92 2.72 3.77 -1.61
CA GLU A 92 3.41 3.97 -2.90
C GLU A 92 4.62 3.06 -3.07
N MET A 93 5.38 2.78 -1.99
CA MET A 93 6.48 1.79 -2.05
C MET A 93 5.99 0.36 -2.23
N ALA A 94 4.77 0.05 -1.78
CA ALA A 94 4.16 -1.27 -1.88
C ALA A 94 3.40 -1.51 -3.20
N LEU A 95 3.18 -0.47 -4.00
CA LEU A 95 2.53 -0.56 -5.32
C LEU A 95 3.57 -0.85 -6.41
#